data_AF-A0A3L6Q9K3-F1
#
_entry.id   AF-A0A3L6Q9K3-F1
#
_cell.length_a   1.000
_cell.length_b   1.000
_cell.length_c   1.000
_cell.angle_alpha   90.00
_cell.angle_beta   90.00
_cell.angle_gamma   90.00
#
_symmetry.space_group_name_H-M   'P 1'
#
loop_
_entity.id
_entity.type
_entity.pdbx_description
1 polymer ?
#
loop_
_entity_poly.entity_id
_entity_poly.type
_entity_poly.pdbx_seq_one_letter_code
_entity_poly.pdbx_strand_id
1 'polypeptide(L)'
;MSRELFMHIAKAVEAHCPYFMQKRNASGELGHNVLKKIAASARMLAYGCPADVIDDWIHIVENTVIKSLKKFVKSAIDIFGEHYLREPNAEDTARLMQMGESKGFRSMLGCIDCIHWRWENYPAA
;
A
#
# COMPACT_ATOMS: atom_id res chain seq x y z
N MET A 1 -2.64 -7.91 -0.80
CA MET A 1 -1.17 -7.66 -0.80
C MET A 1 -0.46 -8.94 -0.42
N SER A 2 0.60 -9.35 -1.13
CA SER A 2 1.37 -10.53 -0.74
C SER A 2 2.11 -10.30 0.58
N ARG A 3 2.34 -11.37 1.35
CA ARG A 3 3.06 -11.30 2.63
C ARG A 3 4.48 -10.74 2.45
N GLU A 4 5.16 -11.15 1.39
CA GLU A 4 6.54 -10.72 1.09
C GLU A 4 6.62 -9.22 0.83
N LEU A 5 5.72 -8.69 -0.03
CA LEU A 5 5.65 -7.26 -0.30
C LEU A 5 5.33 -6.47 0.97
N PHE A 6 4.37 -6.95 1.77
CA PHE A 6 4.04 -6.30 3.04
C PHE A 6 5.24 -6.24 3.99
N MET A 7 5.99 -7.34 4.13
CA MET A 7 7.17 -7.39 4.99
C MET A 7 8.32 -6.53 4.45
N HIS A 8 8.48 -6.43 3.12
CA HIS A 8 9.46 -5.55 2.50
C HIS A 8 9.15 -4.07 2.83
N ILE A 9 7.91 -3.65 2.61
CA ILE A 9 7.45 -2.29 2.95
C ILE A 9 7.64 -2.03 4.44
N ALA A 10 7.26 -2.98 5.29
CA ALA A 10 7.36 -2.80 6.74
C ALA A 10 8.79 -2.59 7.21
N LYS A 11 9.74 -3.40 6.72
CA LYS A 11 11.16 -3.25 7.04
C LYS A 11 11.72 -1.92 6.55
N ALA A 12 11.40 -1.52 5.32
CA ALA A 12 11.87 -0.27 4.75
C ALA A 12 11.37 0.94 5.55
N VAL A 13 10.07 0.95 5.90
CA VAL A 13 9.47 2.03 6.68
C VAL A 13 9.98 2.05 8.12
N GLU A 14 10.20 0.89 8.75
CA GLU A 14 10.79 0.81 10.10
C GLU A 14 12.21 1.40 10.14
N ALA A 15 13.02 1.09 9.13
CA ALA A 15 14.39 1.59 9.01
C ALA A 15 14.43 3.10 8.72
N HIS A 16 13.50 3.61 7.91
CA HIS A 16 13.46 5.02 7.51
C HIS A 16 12.89 5.94 8.59
N CYS A 17 11.88 5.49 9.33
CA CYS A 17 11.10 6.36 10.22
C CYS A 17 11.10 5.84 11.68
N PRO A 18 11.81 6.52 12.61
CA PRO A 18 11.93 6.10 14.01
C PRO A 18 10.62 5.98 14.81
N TYR A 19 9.52 6.50 14.27
CA TYR A 19 8.18 6.36 14.85
C TYR A 19 7.65 4.92 14.75
N PHE A 20 8.05 4.18 13.72
CA PHE A 20 7.57 2.81 13.50
C PHE A 20 8.32 1.78 14.32
N MET A 21 9.58 2.05 14.68
CA MET A 21 10.33 1.24 15.63
C MET A 21 9.53 1.04 16.92
N GLN A 22 9.38 -0.22 17.36
CA GLN A 22 8.68 -0.52 18.59
C GLN A 22 9.52 -0.05 19.78
N LYS A 23 8.93 0.80 20.63
CA LYS A 23 9.57 1.36 21.83
C LYS A 23 8.67 1.18 23.04
N ARG A 24 9.26 1.22 24.23
CA ARG A 24 8.49 1.27 25.48
C ARG A 24 7.87 2.65 25.66
N ASN A 25 6.64 2.70 26.16
CA ASN A 25 5.95 3.94 26.54
C ASN A 25 6.50 4.47 27.89
N ALA A 26 5.99 5.62 28.35
CA ALA A 26 6.41 6.22 29.62
C ALA A 26 6.14 5.32 30.85
N SER A 27 5.15 4.43 30.76
CA SER A 27 4.83 3.41 31.77
C SER A 27 5.69 2.14 31.66
N GLY A 28 6.62 2.08 30.70
CA GLY A 28 7.48 0.94 30.46
C GLY A 28 6.86 -0.19 29.63
N GLU A 29 5.63 -0.05 29.14
CA GLU A 29 4.96 -1.07 28.33
C GLU A 29 5.39 -0.99 26.87
N LEU A 30 5.45 -2.13 26.17
CA LEU A 30 5.75 -2.12 24.74
C LEU A 30 4.62 -1.46 23.96
N GLY A 31 4.95 -0.38 23.23
CA GLY A 31 3.99 0.26 22.32
C GLY A 31 3.64 -0.64 21.13
N HIS A 32 2.71 -0.18 20.29
CA HIS A 32 2.30 -0.92 19.10
C HIS A 32 3.48 -1.20 18.15
N ASN A 33 3.56 -2.45 17.68
CA ASN A 33 4.59 -2.87 16.74
C ASN A 33 4.39 -2.23 15.35
N VAL A 34 5.46 -2.23 14.55
CA VAL A 34 5.45 -1.66 13.19
C VAL A 34 4.38 -2.29 12.30
N LEU A 35 4.22 -3.61 12.35
CA LEU A 35 3.30 -4.35 11.49
C LEU A 35 1.86 -3.93 11.71
N LYS A 36 1.43 -3.72 12.96
CA LYS A 36 0.09 -3.23 13.31
C LYS A 36 -0.14 -1.82 12.77
N LYS A 37 0.81 -0.90 13.00
CA LYS A 37 0.72 0.49 12.52
C LYS A 37 0.63 0.56 10.99
N ILE A 38 1.43 -0.23 10.29
CA ILE A 38 1.43 -0.27 8.83
C ILE A 38 0.19 -0.97 8.28
N ALA A 39 -0.25 -2.08 8.91
CA ALA A 39 -1.48 -2.76 8.51
C ALA A 39 -2.71 -1.85 8.66
N ALA A 40 -2.80 -1.08 9.75
CA ALA A 40 -3.84 -0.08 9.94
C ALA A 40 -3.82 0.99 8.83
N SER A 41 -2.64 1.54 8.56
CA SER A 41 -2.47 2.55 7.51
C SER A 41 -2.83 2.02 6.13
N ALA A 42 -2.37 0.81 5.79
CA ALA A 42 -2.64 0.17 4.50
C ALA A 42 -4.12 -0.16 4.31
N ARG A 43 -4.82 -0.63 5.36
CA ARG A 43 -6.27 -0.88 5.29
C ARG A 43 -7.06 0.41 5.14
N MET A 44 -6.69 1.46 5.87
CA MET A 44 -7.34 2.77 5.75
C MET A 44 -7.21 3.33 4.32
N LEU A 45 -6.02 3.19 3.70
CA LEU A 45 -5.80 3.57 2.30
C LEU A 45 -6.56 2.70 1.30
N ALA A 46 -6.60 1.38 1.51
CA ALA A 46 -7.21 0.44 0.57
C ALA A 46 -8.74 0.53 0.57
N TYR A 47 -9.36 0.76 1.72
CA TYR A 47 -10.81 0.77 1.87
C TYR A 47 -11.42 2.18 1.96
N GLY A 48 -10.60 3.22 2.14
CA GLY A 48 -11.10 4.59 2.33
C GLY A 48 -11.99 4.75 3.56
N CYS A 49 -11.82 3.88 4.56
CA CYS A 49 -12.64 3.88 5.77
C CYS A 49 -12.12 4.88 6.81
N PRO A 50 -12.97 5.36 7.72
CA PRO A 50 -12.53 6.21 8.82
C PRO A 50 -11.72 5.40 9.85
N ALA A 51 -10.96 6.13 10.67
CA ALA A 51 -9.94 5.54 11.55
C ALA A 51 -10.53 4.78 12.76
N ASP A 52 -11.76 5.11 13.15
CA ASP A 52 -12.55 4.43 14.19
C ASP A 52 -12.87 2.98 13.79
N VAL A 53 -13.28 2.76 12.54
CA VAL A 53 -13.55 1.41 12.00
C VAL A 53 -12.28 0.54 12.01
N ILE A 54 -11.11 1.14 11.83
CA ILE A 54 -9.82 0.44 11.87
C ILE A 54 -9.43 0.07 13.32
N ASP A 55 -9.78 0.91 14.30
CA ASP A 55 -9.55 0.62 15.72
C ASP A 55 -10.29 -0.66 16.14
N ASP A 56 -11.55 -0.81 15.73
CA ASP A 56 -12.35 -2.01 16.02
C ASP A 56 -11.72 -3.31 15.48
N TRP A 57 -10.99 -3.24 14.36
CA TRP A 57 -10.41 -4.42 13.72
C TRP A 57 -8.99 -4.76 14.17
N ILE A 58 -8.16 -3.75 14.41
CA ILE A 58 -6.72 -3.93 14.69
C ILE A 58 -6.38 -3.66 16.16
N HIS A 59 -7.36 -3.15 16.93
CA HIS A 59 -7.25 -2.72 18.33
C HIS A 59 -6.11 -1.71 18.49
N ILE A 60 -6.29 -0.54 17.89
CA ILE A 60 -5.33 0.55 17.85
C ILE A 60 -6.08 1.88 17.81
N VAL A 61 -5.87 2.70 18.85
CA VAL A 61 -6.61 3.94 19.06
C VAL A 61 -6.60 4.80 17.80
N GLU A 62 -7.76 5.37 17.45
CA GLU A 62 -7.99 6.22 16.27
C GLU A 62 -6.88 7.25 16.05
N ASN A 63 -6.46 7.95 17.11
CA ASN A 63 -5.39 8.96 17.05
C ASN A 63 -4.06 8.38 16.52
N THR A 64 -3.78 7.12 16.84
CA THR A 64 -2.58 6.39 16.47
C THR A 64 -2.71 5.87 15.05
N VAL A 65 -3.91 5.49 14.60
CA VAL A 65 -4.19 5.17 13.18
C VAL A 65 -3.91 6.39 12.31
N ILE A 66 -4.51 7.54 12.60
CA ILE A 66 -4.36 8.77 11.82
C ILE A 66 -2.89 9.22 11.78
N LYS A 67 -2.20 9.19 12.94
CA LYS A 67 -0.79 9.55 13.02
C LYS A 67 0.08 8.56 12.24
N SER A 68 -0.19 7.26 12.34
CA SER A 68 0.54 6.22 11.61
C SER A 68 0.33 6.36 10.12
N LEU A 69 -0.89 6.63 9.66
CA LEU A 69 -1.20 6.87 8.25
C LEU A 69 -0.35 8.02 7.68
N LYS A 70 -0.37 9.18 8.34
CA LYS A 70 0.40 10.36 7.88
C LYS A 70 1.90 10.06 7.78
N LYS A 71 2.47 9.38 8.78
CA LYS A 71 3.89 9.00 8.79
C LYS A 71 4.20 7.91 7.77
N PHE A 72 3.28 6.95 7.58
CA PHE A 72 3.41 5.88 6.62
C PHE A 72 3.42 6.41 5.19
N VAL A 73 2.44 7.22 4.81
CA VAL A 73 2.35 7.82 3.46
C VAL A 73 3.60 8.64 3.15
N LYS A 74 4.03 9.50 4.07
CA LYS A 74 5.26 10.27 3.89
C LYS A 74 6.48 9.35 3.69
N SER A 75 6.67 8.37 4.57
CA SER A 75 7.81 7.44 4.46
C SER A 75 7.74 6.62 3.17
N ALA A 76 6.55 6.19 2.75
CA ALA A 76 6.37 5.44 1.52
C ALA A 76 6.71 6.27 0.28
N ILE A 77 6.30 7.54 0.23
CA ILE A 77 6.68 8.47 -0.84
C ILE A 77 8.20 8.71 -0.81
N ASP A 78 8.79 8.96 0.35
CA ASP A 78 10.22 9.25 0.47
C ASP A 78 11.09 8.03 0.05
N ILE A 79 10.65 6.80 0.33
CA ILE A 79 11.40 5.56 0.01
C ILE A 79 11.14 5.10 -1.43
N PHE A 80 9.88 5.10 -1.87
CA PHE A 80 9.45 4.43 -3.10
C PHE A 80 9.04 5.40 -4.20
N GLY A 81 8.86 6.69 -3.89
CA GLY A 81 8.31 7.68 -4.80
C GLY A 81 9.15 7.86 -6.07
N GLU A 82 10.47 7.89 -5.96
CA GLU A 82 11.34 8.02 -7.13
C GLU A 82 11.16 6.88 -8.14
N HIS A 83 10.95 5.66 -7.66
CA HIS A 83 10.80 4.50 -8.52
C HIS A 83 9.37 4.32 -9.05
N TYR A 84 8.35 4.58 -8.21
CA TYR A 84 6.96 4.22 -8.50
C TYR A 84 6.03 5.40 -8.81
N LEU A 85 6.42 6.63 -8.48
CA LEU A 85 5.66 7.85 -8.80
C LEU A 85 6.28 8.66 -9.94
N ARG A 86 7.34 8.15 -10.58
CA ARG A 86 7.88 8.71 -11.82
C ARG A 86 7.00 8.40 -13.01
N GLU A 87 7.21 9.13 -14.10
CA GLU A 87 6.64 8.78 -15.40
C GLU A 87 7.13 7.39 -15.86
N PRO A 88 6.24 6.53 -16.39
CA PRO A 88 6.63 5.24 -16.97
C PRO A 88 7.64 5.43 -18.09
N ASN A 89 8.67 4.59 -18.13
CA ASN A 89 9.63 4.54 -19.23
C ASN A 89 9.23 3.43 -20.23
N ALA A 90 9.97 3.32 -21.33
CA ALA A 90 9.68 2.33 -22.36
C ALA A 90 9.67 0.87 -21.84
N GLU A 91 10.49 0.55 -20.84
CA GLU A 91 10.52 -0.79 -20.23
C GLU A 91 9.27 -1.05 -19.37
N ASP A 92 8.84 -0.07 -18.57
CA ASP A 92 7.61 -0.19 -17.78
C ASP A 92 6.41 -0.38 -18.70
N THR A 93 6.35 0.42 -19.78
CA THR A 93 5.32 0.35 -20.80
C THR A 93 5.30 -1.02 -21.46
N ALA A 94 6.45 -1.52 -21.92
CA ALA A 94 6.56 -2.84 -22.52
C ALA A 94 6.14 -3.96 -21.55
N ARG A 95 6.57 -3.87 -20.29
CA ARG A 95 6.18 -4.83 -19.24
C ARG A 95 4.67 -4.82 -18.99
N LEU A 96 4.07 -3.63 -18.87
CA LEU A 96 2.63 -3.48 -18.68
C LEU A 96 1.84 -4.03 -19.88
N MET A 97 2.32 -3.79 -21.11
CA MET A 97 1.71 -4.35 -22.33
C MET A 97 1.77 -5.89 -22.34
N GLN A 98 2.92 -6.48 -22.03
CA GLN A 98 3.08 -7.93 -21.94
C GLN A 98 2.15 -8.54 -20.88
N MET A 99 2.02 -7.88 -19.73
CA MET A 99 1.08 -8.29 -18.68
C MET A 99 -0.37 -8.20 -19.15
N GLY A 100 -0.73 -7.16 -19.90
CA GLY A 100 -2.05 -7.00 -20.51
C GLY A 100 -2.36 -8.11 -21.51
N GLU A 101 -1.43 -8.39 -22.43
CA GLU A 101 -1.57 -9.42 -23.45
C GLU A 101 -1.74 -10.82 -22.84
N SER A 102 -0.95 -11.15 -21.80
CA SER A 102 -1.09 -12.43 -21.09
C SER A 102 -2.48 -12.62 -20.45
N LYS A 103 -3.20 -11.51 -20.21
CA LYS A 103 -4.55 -11.47 -19.65
C LYS A 103 -5.63 -11.25 -20.72
N GLY A 104 -5.29 -11.23 -22.00
CA GLY A 104 -6.22 -11.05 -23.12
C GLY A 104 -6.49 -9.59 -23.51
N PHE A 105 -5.77 -8.62 -22.94
CA PHE A 105 -5.90 -7.19 -23.29
C PHE A 105 -4.85 -6.81 -24.33
N ARG A 106 -5.28 -6.64 -25.59
CA ARG A 106 -4.40 -6.20 -26.67
C ARG A 106 -4.33 -4.67 -26.69
N SER A 107 -3.14 -4.10 -26.45
CA SER A 107 -2.79 -2.69 -26.67
C SER A 107 -3.31 -1.61 -25.69
N MET A 108 -3.81 -1.95 -24.50
CA MET A 108 -4.29 -0.94 -23.54
C MET A 108 -3.24 -0.60 -22.46
N LEU A 109 -2.61 0.58 -22.62
CA LEU A 109 -1.93 1.30 -21.52
C LEU A 109 -2.90 2.20 -20.74
N GLY A 110 -4.14 2.31 -21.21
CA GLY A 110 -5.17 3.12 -20.59
C GLY A 110 -6.04 2.26 -19.67
N CYS A 111 -6.08 2.67 -18.40
CA CYS A 111 -6.98 2.22 -17.34
C CYS A 111 -6.50 1.00 -16.53
N ILE A 112 -5.75 1.30 -15.47
CA ILE A 112 -5.48 0.38 -14.36
C ILE A 112 -6.81 -0.09 -13.70
N ASP A 113 -7.93 0.62 -13.88
CA ASP A 113 -9.24 0.17 -13.38
C ASP A 113 -9.88 -0.94 -14.24
N CYS A 114 -9.34 -1.24 -15.43
CA CYS A 114 -9.90 -2.28 -16.32
C CYS A 114 -9.51 -3.72 -15.94
N ILE A 115 -8.61 -3.94 -14.97
CA ILE A 115 -8.23 -5.27 -14.50
C ILE A 115 -9.22 -5.90 -13.50
N HIS A 116 -10.24 -5.16 -13.05
CA HIS A 116 -11.26 -5.65 -12.10
C HIS A 116 -12.65 -5.87 -12.73
N TRP A 117 -12.90 -5.41 -13.97
CA TRP A 117 -14.22 -5.51 -14.60
C TRP A 117 -14.25 -6.64 -15.63
N ARG A 118 -15.20 -7.58 -15.47
CA ARG A 118 -15.53 -8.57 -16.51
C ARG A 118 -16.36 -7.83 -17.57
N TRP A 119 -15.77 -7.56 -18.73
CA TRP A 119 -16.49 -6.90 -19.82
C TRP A 119 -17.54 -7.86 -20.41
N GLU A 120 -18.82 -7.51 -20.32
CA GLU A 120 -19.91 -8.24 -20.99
C GLU A 120 -19.84 -8.14 -22.53
N ASN A 121 -19.08 -7.19 -23.06
CA ASN A 121 -19.04 -6.89 -24.49
C ASN A 121 -17.59 -6.93 -25.02
N TYR A 122 -17.10 -8.14 -25.30
CA TYR A 122 -15.97 -8.31 -26.22
C TYR A 122 -16.45 -9.11 -27.43
N PRO A 123 -16.22 -8.66 -28.68
CA PRO A 123 -16.48 -9.49 -29.84
C PRO A 123 -15.44 -10.61 -29.85
N ALA A 124 -15.90 -11.85 -29.70
CA ALA A 124 -15.05 -13.00 -29.98
C ALA A 124 -14.60 -12.91 -31.44
N ALA A 125 -13.28 -12.95 -31.66
CA ALA A 125 -12.71 -13.17 -32.97
C ALA A 125 -12.93 -14.64 -33.39
#